data_AF-A0AA86VAY1-F1
#
_entry.id   AF-A0AA86VAY1-F1
#
_cell.length_a   1.000
_cell.length_b   1.000
_cell.length_c   1.000
_cell.angle_alpha   90.00
_cell.angle_beta   90.00
_cell.angle_gamma   90.00
#
_symmetry.space_group_name_H-M   'P 1'
#
loop_
_entity.id
_entity.type
_entity.pdbx_description
1 polymer ?
#
loop_
_entity_poly.entity_id
_entity_poly.type
_entity_poly.pdbx_seq_one_letter_code
_entity_poly.pdbx_strand_id
1 'polypeptide(L)'
;MNAKLKQSFEEAFIKVIHLKTSILFDNVYDAHTEYMNRKDGVKFSIWKDISKMLKIPSKQIHDFYHNTWSKQFFDDIAPYRQQIKSWLHSSTDSIQVVVSKVSGRLTHLYPLLNLHYQTLYQFVNYQLKNNSCLKKTNDLAYFRQKWKRTTTSCLRLAWILT
;
A
#
# COMPACT_ATOMS: atom_id res chain seq x y z
N MET A 1 15.93 14.33 -2.65
CA MET A 1 16.28 13.98 -1.25
C MET A 1 17.78 14.17 -1.10
N ASN A 2 18.25 14.79 -0.01
CA ASN A 2 19.68 15.08 0.14
C ASN A 2 20.46 13.75 0.29
N ALA A 3 21.33 13.43 -0.68
CA ALA A 3 22.14 12.20 -0.65
C ALA A 3 22.94 12.08 0.66
N LYS A 4 23.37 13.21 1.21
CA LYS A 4 24.06 13.28 2.50
C LYS A 4 23.19 12.79 3.67
N LEU A 5 21.91 13.16 3.70
CA LEU A 5 20.99 12.71 4.75
C LEU A 5 20.76 11.20 4.68
N LYS A 6 20.62 10.64 3.47
CA LYS A 6 20.48 9.20 3.27
C LYS A 6 21.69 8.46 3.84
N GLN A 7 22.89 8.86 3.44
CA GLN A 7 24.13 8.23 3.90
C GLN A 7 24.28 8.31 5.43
N SER A 8 24.10 9.49 6.02
CA SER A 8 24.19 9.64 7.49
C SER A 8 23.13 8.81 8.22
N PHE A 9 21.93 8.66 7.65
CA PHE A 9 20.91 7.76 8.19
C PHE A 9 21.36 6.30 8.14
N GLU A 10 21.91 5.83 7.03
CA GLU A 10 22.34 4.44 6.85
C GLU A 10 23.46 4.07 7.83
N GLU A 11 24.47 4.93 7.98
CA GLU A 11 25.54 4.75 8.96
C GLU A 11 25.01 4.71 10.40
N ALA A 12 24.12 5.63 10.75
CA ALA A 12 23.50 5.66 12.07
C ALA A 12 22.60 4.43 12.32
N PHE A 13 21.86 3.99 11.31
CA PHE A 13 21.00 2.82 11.38
C PHE A 13 21.82 1.56 11.64
N ILE A 14 22.85 1.28 10.84
CA ILE A 14 23.76 0.13 11.03
C ILE A 14 24.34 0.14 12.45
N LYS A 15 24.85 1.29 12.89
CA LYS A 15 25.45 1.41 14.22
C LYS A 15 24.46 1.11 15.34
N VAL A 16 23.23 1.64 15.25
CA VAL A 16 22.20 1.40 16.27
C VAL A 16 21.74 -0.05 16.28
N ILE A 17 21.56 -0.68 15.12
CA ILE A 17 21.22 -2.12 15.05
C ILE A 17 22.35 -2.95 15.67
N HIS A 18 23.61 -2.67 15.31
CA HIS A 18 24.77 -3.33 15.91
C HIS A 18 24.77 -3.22 17.44
N LEU A 19 24.55 -2.03 18.00
CA LEU A 19 24.51 -1.84 19.45
C LEU A 19 23.36 -2.61 20.13
N LYS A 20 22.24 -2.83 19.43
CA LYS A 20 21.07 -3.55 19.97
C LYS A 20 21.22 -5.07 19.86
N THR A 21 21.90 -5.58 18.83
CA THR A 21 21.97 -7.01 18.52
C THR A 21 23.34 -7.63 18.78
N SER A 22 24.38 -6.81 18.96
CA SER A 22 25.79 -7.21 19.01
C SER A 22 26.29 -7.93 17.74
N ILE A 23 25.60 -7.75 16.61
CA ILE A 23 26.00 -8.30 15.30
C ILE A 23 26.61 -7.18 14.46
N LEU A 24 27.72 -7.44 13.78
CA LEU A 24 28.33 -6.50 12.83
C LEU A 24 27.71 -6.68 11.44
N PHE A 25 27.50 -5.57 10.73
CA PHE A 25 26.93 -5.57 9.39
C PHE A 25 27.84 -4.79 8.45
N ASP A 26 28.17 -5.40 7.31
CA ASP A 26 28.98 -4.75 6.27
C ASP A 26 28.16 -3.83 5.38
N ASN A 27 26.86 -4.09 5.28
CA ASN A 27 25.95 -3.32 4.46
C ASN A 27 24.60 -3.07 5.17
N VAL A 28 23.87 -2.10 4.64
CA VAL A 28 22.62 -1.67 5.27
C VAL A 28 21.44 -2.60 5.01
N TYR A 29 21.53 -3.43 3.96
CA TYR A 29 20.50 -4.42 3.63
C TYR A 29 20.43 -5.50 4.72
N ASP A 30 21.58 -5.99 5.19
CA ASP A 30 21.65 -7.01 6.25
C ASP A 30 21.16 -6.44 7.59
N ALA A 31 21.57 -5.21 7.92
CA ALA A 31 21.08 -4.53 9.12
C ALA A 31 19.56 -4.33 9.09
N HIS A 32 18.99 -4.00 7.93
CA HIS A 32 17.55 -3.86 7.75
C HIS A 32 16.82 -5.21 7.87
N THR A 33 17.36 -6.25 7.24
CA THR A 33 16.81 -7.62 7.31
C THR A 33 16.78 -8.10 8.75
N GLU A 34 17.89 -7.90 9.47
CA GLU A 34 17.97 -8.21 10.90
C GLU A 34 16.94 -7.41 11.70
N TYR A 35 16.85 -6.10 11.48
CA TYR A 35 15.85 -5.26 12.12
C TYR A 35 14.44 -5.82 11.91
N MET A 36 14.08 -6.21 10.68
CA MET A 36 12.75 -6.72 10.36
C MET A 36 12.42 -8.02 11.11
N ASN A 37 13.40 -8.91 11.26
CA ASN A 37 13.25 -10.22 11.92
C ASN A 37 13.16 -10.15 13.45
N ARG A 38 13.53 -9.02 14.06
CA ARG A 38 13.51 -8.87 15.52
C ARG A 38 12.12 -8.54 16.07
N LYS A 39 11.87 -8.99 17.30
CA LYS A 39 10.66 -8.67 18.08
C LYS A 39 10.64 -7.20 18.52
N ASP A 40 9.45 -6.69 18.82
CA ASP A 40 9.21 -5.28 19.14
C ASP A 40 10.07 -4.73 20.28
N GLY A 41 10.44 -5.56 21.26
CA GLY A 41 11.32 -5.15 22.36
C GLY A 41 12.70 -4.64 21.89
N VAL A 42 13.27 -5.24 20.85
CA VAL A 42 14.55 -4.80 20.25
C VAL A 42 14.34 -3.56 19.37
N LYS A 43 13.18 -3.48 18.71
CA LYS A 43 12.82 -2.34 17.86
C LYS A 43 12.52 -1.07 18.67
N PHE A 44 12.16 -1.23 19.93
CA PHE A 44 11.88 -0.13 20.83
C PHE A 44 13.07 0.83 20.90
N SER A 45 12.79 2.13 20.90
CA SER A 45 13.77 3.23 21.01
C SER A 45 14.77 3.41 19.87
N ILE A 46 14.83 2.57 18.83
CA ILE A 46 15.78 2.71 17.71
C ILE A 46 15.73 4.11 17.10
N TRP A 47 14.53 4.64 16.86
CA TRP A 47 14.36 5.98 16.29
C TRP A 47 14.85 7.10 17.21
N LYS A 48 14.78 6.90 18.54
CA LYS A 48 15.32 7.85 19.53
C LYS A 48 16.86 7.80 19.53
N ASP A 49 17.44 6.63 19.36
CA ASP A 49 18.89 6.45 19.34
C ASP A 49 19.50 7.05 18.06
N ILE A 50 18.89 6.80 16.90
CA ILE A 50 19.27 7.44 15.63
C ILE A 50 19.08 8.97 15.70
N SER A 51 17.96 9.42 16.29
CA SER A 51 17.67 10.84 16.50
C SER A 51 18.77 11.57 17.27
N LYS A 52 19.32 10.95 18.34
CA LYS A 52 20.43 11.51 19.10
C LYS A 52 21.70 11.64 18.26
N MET A 53 22.00 10.64 17.43
CA MET A 53 23.19 10.65 16.57
C MET A 53 23.12 11.74 15.49
N LEU A 54 21.96 11.89 14.87
CA LEU A 54 21.78 12.81 13.74
C LEU A 54 21.36 14.22 14.16
N LYS A 55 21.00 14.43 15.43
CA LYS A 55 20.40 15.68 15.95
C LYS A 55 19.13 16.08 15.18
N ILE A 56 18.33 15.09 14.77
CA ILE A 56 17.04 15.27 14.07
C ILE A 56 15.92 14.72 14.95
N PRO A 57 14.74 15.34 15.03
CA PRO A 57 13.62 14.81 15.82
C PRO A 57 13.26 13.37 15.48
N SER A 58 13.09 12.51 16.50
CA SER A 58 12.79 11.08 16.33
C SER A 58 11.57 10.80 15.46
N LYS A 59 10.54 11.66 15.50
CA LYS A 59 9.37 11.53 14.63
C LYS A 59 9.74 11.68 13.16
N GLN A 60 10.60 12.64 12.80
CA GLN A 60 11.05 12.82 11.42
C GLN A 60 11.89 11.63 10.94
N ILE A 61 12.73 11.07 11.80
CA ILE A 61 13.51 9.85 11.51
C ILE A 61 12.60 8.64 11.26
N HIS A 62 11.60 8.44 12.12
CA HIS A 62 10.59 7.39 11.96
C HIS A 62 9.82 7.55 10.64
N ASP A 63 9.33 8.76 10.36
CA ASP A 63 8.55 9.03 9.16
C ASP A 63 9.40 8.89 7.90
N PHE A 64 10.67 9.31 7.95
CA PHE A 64 11.65 9.12 6.88
C PHE A 64 11.86 7.63 6.59
N TYR A 65 12.08 6.82 7.63
CA TYR A 65 12.26 5.38 7.51
C TYR A 65 11.06 4.73 6.80
N HIS A 66 9.85 4.88 7.34
CA HIS A 66 8.66 4.17 6.83
C HIS A 66 8.16 4.69 5.49
N ASN A 67 8.27 6.00 5.23
CA ASN A 67 7.69 6.58 4.02
C ASN A 67 8.65 6.57 2.83
N THR A 68 9.95 6.53 3.08
CA THR A 68 10.95 6.73 2.02
C THR A 68 12.03 5.67 2.04
N TRP A 69 12.79 5.56 3.12
CA TRP A 69 14.04 4.81 3.11
C TRP A 69 13.83 3.30 3.06
N SER A 70 12.92 2.73 3.85
CA SER A 70 12.69 1.28 3.88
C SER A 70 12.20 0.71 2.55
N LYS A 71 11.57 1.54 1.71
CA LYS A 71 11.02 1.13 0.41
C LYS A 71 12.09 0.73 -0.60
N GLN A 72 13.35 1.12 -0.39
CA GLN A 72 14.44 0.75 -1.31
C GLN A 72 14.79 -0.75 -1.28
N PHE A 73 14.29 -1.50 -0.29
CA PHE A 73 14.51 -2.94 -0.15
C PHE A 73 13.38 -3.79 -0.73
N PHE A 74 12.42 -3.16 -1.41
CA PHE A 74 11.27 -3.80 -1.98
C PHE A 74 11.15 -3.45 -3.45
N ASP A 75 10.58 -4.37 -4.22
CA ASP A 75 10.37 -4.19 -5.64
C ASP A 75 9.26 -3.17 -5.92
N ASP A 76 9.35 -2.54 -7.10
CA ASP A 76 8.28 -1.67 -7.58
C ASP A 76 7.05 -2.51 -7.94
N ILE A 77 5.89 -2.08 -7.43
CA ILE A 77 4.59 -2.67 -7.76
C ILE A 77 4.13 -2.29 -9.17
N ALA A 78 4.65 -1.20 -9.75
CA ALA A 78 4.15 -0.63 -11.01
C ALA A 78 4.03 -1.64 -12.16
N PRO A 79 5.02 -2.51 -12.43
CA PRO A 79 4.94 -3.51 -13.50
C PRO A 79 3.77 -4.50 -13.34
N TYR A 80 3.34 -4.74 -12.10
CA TYR A 80 2.33 -5.75 -11.77
C TYR A 80 0.91 -5.18 -11.60
N ARG A 81 0.74 -3.85 -11.65
CA ARG A 81 -0.54 -3.19 -11.34
C ARG A 81 -1.70 -3.66 -12.20
N GLN A 82 -1.49 -3.82 -13.51
CA GLN A 82 -2.56 -4.28 -14.42
C GLN A 82 -2.97 -5.71 -14.14
N GLN A 83 -1.98 -6.58 -13.91
CA GLN A 83 -2.23 -7.97 -13.56
C GLN A 83 -2.98 -8.08 -12.23
N ILE A 84 -2.53 -7.38 -11.19
CA ILE A 84 -3.23 -7.32 -9.89
C ILE A 84 -4.68 -6.84 -10.08
N LYS A 85 -4.90 -5.77 -10.84
CA LYS A 85 -6.24 -5.22 -11.10
C LYS A 85 -7.19 -6.27 -11.70
N SER A 86 -6.71 -7.10 -12.63
CA SER A 86 -7.50 -8.18 -13.24
C SER A 86 -7.97 -9.23 -12.22
N TRP A 87 -7.22 -9.46 -11.14
CA TRP A 87 -7.60 -10.40 -10.08
C TRP A 87 -8.59 -9.84 -9.06
N LEU A 88 -8.73 -8.52 -8.98
CA LEU A 88 -9.59 -7.85 -8.00
C LEU A 88 -11.05 -7.77 -8.45
N HIS A 89 -11.38 -8.18 -9.68
CA HIS A 89 -12.74 -8.14 -10.17
C HIS A 89 -13.66 -8.96 -9.25
N SER A 90 -14.74 -8.33 -8.80
CA SER A 90 -15.85 -8.96 -8.06
C SER A 90 -15.55 -9.59 -6.70
N SER A 91 -14.40 -9.33 -6.09
CA SER A 91 -14.15 -9.84 -4.73
C SER A 91 -15.12 -9.23 -3.70
N THR A 92 -15.76 -10.09 -2.91
CA THR A 92 -16.58 -9.73 -1.74
C THR A 92 -15.84 -9.93 -0.41
N ASP A 93 -14.62 -10.47 -0.47
CA ASP A 93 -13.81 -10.73 0.72
C ASP A 93 -13.35 -9.44 1.40
N SER A 94 -12.95 -9.57 2.68
CA SER A 94 -12.28 -8.48 3.39
C SER A 94 -10.95 -8.11 2.71
N ILE A 95 -10.56 -6.85 2.83
CA ILE A 95 -9.34 -6.36 2.16
C ILE A 95 -8.09 -7.14 2.54
N GLN A 96 -7.98 -7.58 3.80
CA GLN A 96 -6.84 -8.36 4.28
C GLN A 96 -6.75 -9.72 3.55
N VAL A 97 -7.90 -10.38 3.36
CA VAL A 97 -7.97 -11.65 2.62
C VAL A 97 -7.60 -11.44 1.15
N VAL A 98 -8.08 -10.36 0.54
CA VAL A 98 -7.74 -10.03 -0.85
C VAL A 98 -6.24 -9.76 -1.02
N VAL A 99 -5.65 -8.96 -0.13
CA VAL A 99 -4.20 -8.67 -0.16
C VAL A 99 -3.38 -9.94 0.01
N SER A 100 -3.78 -10.83 0.94
CA SER A 100 -3.12 -12.13 1.13
C SER A 100 -3.21 -13.01 -0.12
N LYS A 101 -4.38 -13.09 -0.76
CA LYS A 101 -4.57 -13.83 -2.03
C LYS A 101 -3.72 -13.27 -3.16
N VAL A 102 -3.67 -11.94 -3.31
CA VAL A 102 -2.83 -11.28 -4.33
C VAL A 102 -1.36 -11.54 -4.05
N SER A 103 -0.92 -11.40 -2.80
CA SER A 103 0.46 -11.69 -2.40
C SER A 103 0.84 -13.13 -2.70
N GLY A 104 0.00 -14.11 -2.32
CA GLY A 104 0.25 -15.52 -2.58
C GLY A 104 0.36 -15.83 -4.08
N ARG A 105 -0.50 -15.23 -4.92
CA ARG A 105 -0.41 -15.36 -6.38
C ARG A 105 0.87 -14.75 -6.95
N LEU A 106 1.28 -13.57 -6.47
CA LEU A 106 2.52 -12.93 -6.88
C LEU A 106 3.74 -13.76 -6.50
N THR A 107 3.81 -14.26 -5.26
CA THR A 107 4.91 -15.12 -4.82
C THR A 107 4.97 -16.42 -5.62
N HIS A 108 3.82 -16.99 -6.02
CA HIS A 108 3.80 -18.18 -6.86
C HIS A 108 4.33 -17.92 -8.28
N LEU A 109 3.96 -16.79 -8.90
CA LEU A 109 4.38 -16.43 -10.26
C LEU A 109 5.81 -15.85 -10.31
N TYR A 110 6.22 -15.15 -9.26
CA TYR A 110 7.48 -14.44 -9.15
C TYR A 110 8.12 -14.73 -7.77
N PRO A 111 8.81 -15.87 -7.60
CA PRO A 111 9.32 -16.30 -6.29
C PRO A 111 10.33 -15.34 -5.64
N LEU A 112 11.01 -14.53 -6.46
CA LEU A 112 11.99 -13.53 -5.99
C LEU A 112 11.36 -12.15 -5.72
N LEU A 113 10.08 -11.96 -6.07
CA LEU A 113 9.41 -10.68 -5.93
C LEU A 113 9.08 -10.39 -4.46
N ASN A 114 9.65 -9.31 -3.93
CA ASN A 114 9.43 -8.85 -2.58
C ASN A 114 8.74 -7.47 -2.59
N LEU A 115 7.41 -7.47 -2.52
CA LEU A 115 6.63 -6.23 -2.45
C LEU A 115 6.43 -5.75 -1.02
N HIS A 116 6.53 -4.44 -0.83
CA HIS A 116 6.18 -3.80 0.43
C HIS A 116 4.68 -3.93 0.73
N TYR A 117 4.32 -4.61 1.83
CA TYR A 117 2.94 -4.91 2.21
C TYR A 117 2.02 -3.68 2.20
N GLN A 118 2.43 -2.58 2.80
CA GLN A 118 1.61 -1.36 2.87
C GLN A 118 1.32 -0.80 1.47
N THR A 119 2.30 -0.88 0.56
CA THR A 119 2.14 -0.42 -0.82
C THR A 119 1.10 -1.26 -1.56
N LEU A 120 1.19 -2.59 -1.41
CA LEU A 120 0.21 -3.52 -1.97
C LEU A 120 -1.19 -3.29 -1.38
N TYR A 121 -1.27 -3.17 -0.05
CA TYR A 121 -2.52 -2.91 0.67
C TYR A 121 -3.21 -1.63 0.18
N GLN A 122 -2.46 -0.52 0.09
CA GLN A 122 -2.98 0.76 -0.39
C GLN A 122 -3.48 0.66 -1.83
N PHE A 123 -2.72 0.00 -2.70
CA PHE A 123 -3.12 -0.22 -4.08
C PHE A 123 -4.42 -1.02 -4.17
N VAL A 124 -4.51 -2.17 -3.49
CA VAL A 124 -5.71 -3.02 -3.47
C VAL A 124 -6.92 -2.26 -2.90
N ASN A 125 -6.75 -1.55 -1.78
CA ASN A 125 -7.81 -0.75 -1.17
C ASN A 125 -8.40 0.26 -2.15
N TYR A 126 -7.52 0.98 -2.85
CA TYR A 126 -7.89 1.99 -3.83
C TYR A 126 -8.68 1.38 -4.99
N GLN A 127 -8.24 0.24 -5.53
CA GLN A 127 -8.94 -0.44 -6.62
C GLN A 127 -10.33 -0.94 -6.19
N LEU A 128 -10.46 -1.55 -5.01
CA LEU A 128 -11.74 -2.05 -4.50
C LEU A 128 -12.75 -0.91 -4.25
N LYS A 129 -12.29 0.24 -3.73
CA LYS A 129 -13.11 1.43 -3.55
C LYS A 129 -13.61 1.99 -4.89
N ASN A 130 -12.75 2.06 -5.90
CA ASN A 130 -13.13 2.55 -7.22
C ASN A 130 -14.13 1.62 -7.92
N ASN A 131 -13.96 0.30 -7.78
CA ASN A 131 -14.87 -0.68 -8.38
C ASN A 131 -16.28 -0.65 -7.76
N SER A 132 -16.41 -0.32 -6.48
CA SER A 132 -17.74 -0.19 -5.84
C SER A 132 -18.47 1.10 -6.22
N CYS A 133 -17.75 2.19 -6.52
CA CYS A 133 -18.33 3.46 -6.96
C CYS A 133 -18.90 3.39 -8.38
N LEU A 134 -18.24 2.65 -9.29
CA LEU A 134 -18.72 2.45 -10.66
C LEU A 134 -20.05 1.68 -10.71
N LYS A 135 -20.32 0.79 -9.74
CA LYS A 135 -21.62 0.10 -9.64
C LYS A 135 -22.76 1.08 -9.34
N LYS A 136 -22.55 2.04 -8.44
CA LYS A 136 -23.58 3.03 -8.05
C LYS A 136 -23.94 4.00 -9.17
N THR A 137 -22.98 4.38 -10.02
CA THR A 137 -23.23 5.29 -11.15
C THR A 137 -23.99 4.60 -12.27
N ASN A 138 -23.73 3.31 -12.53
CA ASN A 138 -24.52 2.53 -13.47
C ASN A 138 -25.95 2.29 -12.98
N ASP A 139 -26.16 2.07 -11.67
CA ASP A 139 -27.52 1.99 -11.11
C ASP A 139 -28.27 3.32 -11.26
N LEU A 140 -27.64 4.46 -10.94
CA LEU A 140 -28.28 5.78 -11.10
C LEU A 140 -28.58 6.12 -12.57
N ALA A 141 -27.69 5.75 -13.50
CA ALA A 141 -27.93 5.91 -14.93
C ALA A 141 -29.08 5.01 -15.41
N TYR A 142 -29.13 3.77 -14.96
CA TYR A 142 -30.23 2.83 -15.21
C TYR A 142 -31.56 3.34 -14.66
N PHE A 143 -31.60 3.84 -13.42
CA PHE A 143 -32.79 4.45 -12.83
C PHE A 143 -33.24 5.69 -13.60
N ARG A 144 -32.32 6.59 -14.00
CA ARG A 144 -32.65 7.76 -14.82
C ARG A 144 -33.24 7.37 -16.18
N GLN A 145 -32.73 6.31 -16.81
CA GLN A 145 -33.24 5.83 -18.10
C GLN A 145 -34.62 5.14 -17.95
N LYS A 146 -34.84 4.40 -16.85
CA LYS A 146 -36.14 3.78 -16.53
C LYS A 146 -37.23 4.82 -16.23
N TRP A 147 -36.92 5.89 -15.51
CA TRP A 147 -37.85 6.99 -15.21
C TRP A 147 -38.28 7.79 -16.46
N LYS A 148 -37.40 7.93 -17.47
CA LYS A 148 -37.77 8.55 -18.74
C LYS A 148 -38.79 7.73 -19.53
N ARG A 149 -38.79 6.40 -19.41
CA ARG A 149 -39.74 5.54 -20.14
C ARG A 149 -41.14 5.51 -19.52
N THR A 150 -41.26 5.63 -18.20
CA THR A 150 -42.57 5.67 -17.52
C THR A 150 -43.29 7.00 -17.67
N THR A 151 -42.57 8.13 -17.76
CA THR A 151 -43.18 9.45 -17.93
C THR A 151 -43.68 9.73 -19.35
N THR A 152 -43.07 9.15 -20.39
CA THR A 152 -43.57 9.26 -21.77
C THR A 152 -44.83 8.42 -22.03
N SER A 153 -45.11 7.42 -21.19
CA SER A 153 -46.30 6.57 -21.34
C SER A 153 -47.58 7.21 -20.78
N CYS A 154 -47.50 8.13 -19.82
CA CYS A 154 -48.68 8.81 -19.27
C CYS A 154 -49.17 9.98 -20.15
N LEU A 155 -48.30 10.55 -20.99
CA LEU A 155 -48.68 11.66 -21.89
C LEU A 155 -49.34 11.19 -23.20
N ARG A 156 -49.36 9.88 -23.50
CA ARG A 156 -50.04 9.33 -24.69
C ARG A 156 -51.52 8.97 -24.48
N LEU A 157 -52.01 8.97 -23.24
CA LEU A 157 -53.43 8.72 -22.94
C LEU A 157 -54.27 10.00 -22.84
N ALA A 158 -53.66 11.18 -22.91
CA ALA A 158 -54.35 12.47 -22.86
C ALA A 158 -54.79 13.01 -24.24
N TRP A 159 -54.60 12.26 -25.32
CA TRP A 159 -54.88 12.71 -26.71
C TRP A 159 -55.97 11.88 -27.43
N ILE A 160 -56.73 11.06 -26.69
CA ILE A 160 -57.87 10.29 -27.23
C ILE A 160 -59.15 10.67 -26.47
N LEU A 161 -59.42 11.97 -26.24
CA LEU A 161 -60.68 12.46 -25.68
C LEU A 161 -60.98 13.92 -26.09
N THR A 162 -60.70 14.27 -27.35
CA THR A 162 -61.18 15.50 -28.02
C THR A 162 -61.39 15.18 -29.48
#